data_AF-A0A6A3G894-F1
#
_entry.id   AF-A0A6A3G894-F1
#
_cell.length_a   1.000
_cell.length_b   1.000
_cell.length_c   1.000
_cell.angle_alpha   90.00
_cell.angle_beta   90.00
_cell.angle_gamma   90.00
#
_symmetry.space_group_name_H-M   'P 1'
#
loop_
_entity.id
_entity.type
_entity.pdbx_description
1 polymer ?
#
loop_
_entity_poly.entity_id
_entity_poly.type
_entity_poly.pdbx_seq_one_letter_code
_entity_poly.pdbx_strand_id
1 'polypeptide(L)'
;MRARCRSSGEDYNLVTQNVKESFDVELLESFCSLRLHKDVADVTEGQLIAEIKALLAKVKNDDLPDIKALFDKELVMDLAEADVDARILAYFQKFKQVVLEQGLEDVFSGDDGEKEKCKRHVSCLAPPVLKADVKTAVR
;
A
#
# COMPACT_ATOMS: atom_id res chain seq x y z
N MET A 1 7.23 22.51 5.69
CA MET A 1 7.78 23.63 4.89
C MET A 1 7.49 25.01 5.47
N ARG A 2 6.23 25.48 5.55
CA ARG A 2 5.94 26.84 6.09
C ARG A 2 6.56 27.16 7.46
N ALA A 3 6.52 26.21 8.40
CA ALA A 3 7.14 26.39 9.72
C ALA A 3 8.68 26.52 9.64
N ARG A 4 9.31 25.78 8.72
CA ARG A 4 10.76 25.82 8.46
C ARG A 4 11.20 27.13 7.81
N CYS A 5 10.41 27.65 6.87
CA CYS A 5 10.67 28.96 6.24
C CYS A 5 10.59 30.09 7.26
N ARG A 6 9.63 30.03 8.20
CA ARG A 6 9.52 31.00 9.31
C ARG A 6 10.74 30.99 10.23
N SER A 7 11.33 29.82 10.51
CA SER A 7 12.51 29.71 11.37
C SER A 7 13.82 30.09 10.68
N SER A 8 13.91 29.91 9.36
CA SER A 8 15.11 30.18 8.57
C SER A 8 15.13 31.56 7.92
N GLY A 9 13.97 32.22 7.81
CA GLY A 9 13.81 33.47 7.06
C GLY A 9 13.72 33.28 5.54
N GLU A 10 13.69 32.03 5.06
CA GLU A 10 13.52 31.71 3.64
C GLU A 10 12.15 32.18 3.13
N ASP A 11 12.11 32.74 1.92
CA ASP A 11 10.85 33.00 1.22
C ASP A 11 10.21 31.67 0.82
N TYR A 12 9.02 31.42 1.35
CA TYR A 12 8.25 30.22 1.07
C TYR A 12 7.99 29.99 -0.42
N ASN A 13 7.76 31.06 -1.19
CA ASN A 13 7.48 30.95 -2.62
C ASN A 13 8.72 30.59 -3.43
N LEU A 14 9.92 30.90 -2.95
CA LEU A 14 11.19 30.53 -3.61
C LEU A 14 11.62 29.10 -3.31
N VAL A 15 11.11 28.50 -2.23
CA VAL A 15 11.48 27.14 -1.79
C VAL A 15 10.37 26.11 -1.99
N THR A 16 9.29 26.50 -2.68
CA THR A 16 8.21 25.58 -3.05
C THR A 16 7.93 25.65 -4.53
N GLN A 17 7.69 24.49 -5.14
CA GLN A 17 7.28 24.38 -6.53
C GLN A 17 5.76 24.32 -6.60
N ASN A 18 5.19 24.95 -7.62
CA ASN A 18 3.77 24.89 -7.91
C ASN A 18 3.37 23.46 -8.33
N VAL A 19 2.17 23.00 -7.96
CA VAL A 19 1.75 21.62 -8.26
C VAL A 19 1.55 21.45 -9.76
N LYS A 20 0.99 22.42 -10.48
CA LYS A 20 0.86 22.36 -11.95
C LYS A 20 2.21 22.20 -12.63
N GLU A 21 3.22 22.93 -12.15
CA GLU A 21 4.60 22.85 -12.69
C GLU A 21 5.31 21.54 -12.36
N SER A 22 4.72 20.70 -11.49
CA SER A 22 5.27 19.38 -11.15
C SER A 22 4.73 18.26 -12.05
N PHE A 23 3.79 18.57 -12.94
CA PHE A 23 3.18 17.59 -13.84
C PHE A 23 3.81 17.69 -15.24
N ASP A 24 3.84 16.56 -15.93
CA ASP A 24 3.91 16.57 -17.38
C ASP A 24 2.71 17.35 -17.95
N VAL A 25 2.95 18.13 -19.01
CA VAL A 25 1.94 19.06 -19.55
C VAL A 25 0.73 18.30 -20.09
N GLU A 26 0.94 17.24 -20.86
CA GLU A 26 -0.15 16.44 -21.45
C GLU A 26 -0.93 15.70 -20.35
N LEU A 27 -0.22 15.22 -19.32
CA LEU A 27 -0.84 14.61 -18.15
C LEU A 27 -1.71 15.61 -17.39
N LEU A 28 -1.23 16.83 -17.16
CA LEU A 28 -1.97 17.87 -16.44
C LEU A 28 -3.23 18.28 -17.22
N GLU A 29 -3.11 18.49 -18.53
CA GLU A 29 -4.24 18.83 -19.39
C GLU A 29 -5.30 17.72 -19.37
N SER A 30 -4.86 16.47 -19.57
CA SER A 30 -5.74 15.30 -19.52
C SER A 30 -6.41 15.15 -18.15
N PHE A 31 -5.66 15.33 -17.06
CA PHE A 31 -6.19 15.26 -15.71
C PHE A 31 -7.26 16.34 -15.46
N CYS A 32 -6.95 17.60 -15.79
CA CYS A 32 -7.88 18.72 -15.60
C CYS A 32 -9.15 18.53 -16.43
N SER A 33 -9.02 18.16 -17.70
CA SER A 33 -10.15 17.96 -18.61
C SER A 33 -11.04 16.79 -18.19
N LEU A 34 -10.44 15.64 -17.85
CA LEU A 34 -11.18 14.41 -17.58
C LEU A 34 -11.74 14.34 -16.16
N ARG A 35 -11.03 14.87 -15.15
CA ARG A 35 -11.44 14.76 -13.75
C ARG A 35 -12.14 16.00 -13.23
N LEU A 36 -11.62 17.17 -13.58
CA LEU A 36 -12.13 18.44 -13.08
C LEU A 36 -13.10 19.12 -14.06
N HIS A 37 -13.15 18.64 -15.31
CA HIS A 37 -13.94 19.21 -16.41
C HIS A 37 -13.67 20.70 -16.60
N LYS A 38 -12.39 21.07 -16.53
CA LYS A 38 -11.90 22.44 -16.62
C LYS A 38 -10.60 22.51 -17.40
N ASP A 39 -10.36 23.64 -18.04
CA ASP A 39 -9.05 23.98 -18.59
C ASP A 39 -8.04 24.23 -17.47
N VAL A 40 -6.76 23.96 -17.77
CA VAL A 40 -5.65 24.12 -16.80
C VAL A 40 -5.58 25.54 -16.24
N ALA A 41 -5.95 26.54 -17.03
CA ALA A 41 -5.99 27.94 -16.61
C ALA A 41 -6.99 28.20 -15.46
N ASP A 42 -8.12 27.48 -15.45
CA ASP A 42 -9.22 27.69 -14.49
C ASP A 42 -9.14 26.78 -13.26
N VAL A 43 -8.20 25.83 -13.26
CA VAL A 43 -7.96 24.93 -12.13
C VAL A 43 -7.06 25.62 -11.10
N THR A 44 -7.46 25.62 -9.84
CA THR A 44 -6.59 26.08 -8.74
C THR A 44 -5.71 24.95 -8.20
N GLU A 45 -4.56 25.29 -7.60
CA GLU A 45 -3.71 24.32 -6.87
C GLU A 45 -4.51 23.49 -5.87
N GLY A 46 -5.43 24.14 -5.16
CA GLY A 46 -6.27 23.49 -4.15
C GLY A 46 -7.20 22.45 -4.74
N GLN A 47 -7.79 22.72 -5.91
CA GLN A 47 -8.64 21.76 -6.62
C GLN A 47 -7.84 20.56 -7.12
N LEU A 48 -6.65 20.80 -7.68
CA LEU A 48 -5.77 19.74 -8.14
C LEU A 48 -5.36 18.81 -7.00
N ILE A 49 -4.92 19.39 -5.86
CA ILE A 49 -4.57 18.62 -4.66
C ILE A 49 -5.79 17.87 -4.10
N ALA A 50 -6.97 18.50 -4.08
CA ALA A 50 -8.18 17.86 -3.56
C ALA A 50 -8.58 16.64 -4.39
N GLU A 51 -8.50 16.74 -5.71
CA GLU A 51 -8.83 15.64 -6.62
C GLU A 51 -7.80 14.50 -6.54
N ILE A 52 -6.51 14.82 -6.44
CA ILE A 52 -5.46 13.82 -6.19
C ILE A 52 -5.72 13.09 -4.86
N LYS A 53 -6.11 13.80 -3.81
CA LYS A 53 -6.47 13.18 -2.52
C LYS A 53 -7.71 12.32 -2.63
N ALA A 54 -8.73 12.75 -3.37
CA ALA A 54 -9.95 11.97 -3.59
C ALA A 54 -9.63 10.68 -4.36
N LEU A 55 -8.75 10.76 -5.36
CA LEU A 55 -8.22 9.61 -6.09
C LEU A 55 -7.50 8.63 -5.17
N LEU A 56 -6.57 9.12 -4.36
CA LEU A 56 -5.85 8.28 -3.41
C LEU A 56 -6.79 7.66 -2.37
N ALA A 57 -7.83 8.37 -1.94
CA ALA A 57 -8.84 7.83 -1.03
C ALA A 57 -9.70 6.74 -1.69
N LYS A 58 -10.04 6.91 -2.98
CA LYS A 58 -10.76 5.90 -3.75
C LYS A 58 -9.91 4.64 -3.96
N VAL A 59 -8.66 4.78 -4.38
CA VAL A 59 -7.73 3.65 -4.54
C VAL A 59 -7.54 2.90 -3.22
N LYS A 60 -7.46 3.62 -2.09
CA LYS A 60 -7.36 3.00 -0.76
C LYS A 60 -8.60 2.20 -0.33
N ASN A 61 -9.78 2.53 -0.86
CA ASN A 61 -11.05 1.91 -0.45
C ASN A 61 -11.60 0.89 -1.45
N ASP A 62 -11.37 1.09 -2.75
CA ASP A 62 -11.97 0.26 -3.81
C ASP A 62 -10.95 -0.70 -4.46
N ASP A 63 -9.64 -0.37 -4.47
CA ASP A 63 -8.63 -1.13 -5.22
C ASP A 63 -7.62 -1.88 -4.33
N LEU A 64 -7.43 -1.50 -3.07
CA LEU A 64 -6.58 -2.27 -2.16
C LEU A 64 -7.36 -3.52 -1.75
N PRO A 65 -6.93 -4.75 -2.12
CA PRO A 65 -7.61 -5.95 -1.67
C PRO A 65 -7.62 -5.93 -0.14
N ASP A 66 -8.73 -6.35 0.49
CA ASP A 66 -8.72 -6.62 1.92
C ASP A 66 -7.62 -7.66 2.16
N ILE A 67 -6.44 -7.19 2.59
CA ILE A 67 -5.22 -7.97 2.70
C ILE A 67 -5.50 -9.19 3.59
N LYS A 68 -6.30 -9.01 4.63
CA LYS A 68 -6.70 -10.13 5.49
C LYS A 68 -7.53 -11.14 4.69
N ALA A 69 -8.60 -10.71 4.02
CA ALA A 69 -9.46 -11.62 3.26
C ALA A 69 -8.72 -12.32 2.11
N LEU A 70 -7.80 -11.61 1.44
CA LEU A 70 -6.94 -12.14 0.39
C LEU A 70 -6.08 -13.29 0.93
N PHE A 71 -5.34 -13.07 2.02
CA PHE A 71 -4.47 -14.10 2.59
C PHE A 71 -5.27 -15.24 3.24
N ASP A 72 -6.41 -14.95 3.87
CA ASP A 72 -7.30 -16.00 4.39
C ASP A 72 -7.79 -16.95 3.28
N LYS A 73 -7.92 -16.45 2.03
CA LYS A 73 -8.32 -17.23 0.86
C LYS A 73 -7.15 -17.93 0.17
N GLU A 74 -6.04 -17.23 -0.06
CA GLU A 74 -4.95 -17.70 -0.92
C GLU A 74 -3.85 -18.47 -0.17
N LEU A 75 -3.65 -18.18 1.12
CA LEU A 75 -2.56 -18.76 1.92
C LEU A 75 -3.07 -19.96 2.72
N VAL A 76 -3.45 -21.02 2.01
CA VAL A 76 -3.96 -22.26 2.58
C VAL A 76 -2.84 -23.31 2.64
N MET A 77 -2.65 -23.92 3.81
CA MET A 77 -1.67 -24.99 3.98
C MET A 77 -2.24 -26.32 3.48
N ASP A 78 -1.52 -27.01 2.61
CA ASP A 78 -1.90 -28.32 2.12
C ASP A 78 -1.64 -29.39 3.17
N LEU A 79 -2.68 -29.82 3.90
CA LEU A 79 -2.56 -30.84 4.94
C LEU A 79 -2.49 -32.27 4.39
N ALA A 80 -2.71 -32.47 3.09
CA ALA A 80 -2.55 -33.78 2.44
C ALA A 80 -1.07 -34.08 2.13
N GLU A 81 -0.22 -33.05 2.03
CA GLU A 81 1.23 -33.21 1.94
C GLU A 81 1.79 -33.82 3.24
N ALA A 82 2.42 -34.99 3.10
CA ALA A 82 2.96 -35.77 4.20
C ALA A 82 4.37 -35.31 4.59
N ASP A 83 5.13 -34.75 3.64
CA ASP A 83 6.42 -34.13 3.91
C ASP A 83 6.21 -32.74 4.54
N VAL A 84 6.52 -32.65 5.83
CA VAL A 84 6.32 -31.43 6.62
C VAL A 84 7.17 -30.27 6.10
N ASP A 85 8.40 -30.54 5.67
CA ASP A 85 9.31 -29.51 5.18
C ASP A 85 8.85 -28.98 3.82
N ALA A 86 8.42 -29.88 2.92
CA ALA A 86 7.84 -29.50 1.64
C ALA A 86 6.58 -28.65 1.82
N ARG A 87 5.69 -29.05 2.74
CA ARG A 87 4.47 -28.32 3.06
C ARG A 87 4.75 -26.91 3.59
N ILE A 88 5.70 -26.78 4.51
CA ILE A 88 6.09 -25.48 5.08
C ILE A 88 6.72 -24.60 3.99
N LEU A 89 7.61 -25.17 3.17
CA LEU A 89 8.25 -24.43 2.09
C LEU A 89 7.22 -23.91 1.07
N ALA A 90 6.28 -24.76 0.65
CA ALA A 90 5.21 -24.39 -0.27
C ALA A 90 4.33 -23.27 0.31
N TYR A 91 4.03 -23.31 1.61
CA TYR A 91 3.30 -22.26 2.32
C TYR A 91 4.00 -20.89 2.23
N PHE A 92 5.31 -20.85 2.53
CA PHE A 92 6.07 -19.60 2.43
C PHE A 92 6.27 -19.12 0.98
N GLN A 93 6.41 -20.04 0.04
CA GLN A 93 6.47 -19.72 -1.39
C GLN A 93 5.16 -19.10 -1.88
N LYS A 94 4.01 -19.69 -1.51
CA LYS A 94 2.69 -19.16 -1.85
C LYS A 94 2.48 -17.74 -1.29
N PHE A 95 2.94 -17.45 -0.08
CA PHE A 95 2.91 -16.07 0.44
C PHE A 95 3.66 -15.10 -0.47
N LYS A 96 4.92 -15.42 -0.83
CA LYS A 96 5.73 -14.56 -1.70
C LYS A 96 5.08 -14.36 -3.07
N GLN A 97 4.51 -15.42 -3.62
CA GLN A 97 3.78 -15.36 -4.88
C GLN A 97 2.58 -14.40 -4.79
N VAL A 98 1.75 -14.52 -3.75
CA VAL A 98 0.58 -13.65 -3.54
C VAL A 98 1.01 -12.19 -3.36
N VAL A 99 2.08 -11.93 -2.61
CA VAL A 99 2.61 -10.56 -2.44
C VAL A 99 3.01 -9.96 -3.79
N LEU A 100 3.76 -10.71 -4.59
CA LEU A 100 4.23 -10.26 -5.92
C LEU A 100 3.07 -10.06 -6.91
N GLU A 101 2.12 -11.00 -6.97
CA GLU A 101 0.98 -10.94 -7.89
C GLU A 101 0.02 -9.79 -7.57
N GLN A 102 -0.03 -9.35 -6.31
CA GLN A 102 -0.93 -8.29 -5.85
C GLN A 102 -0.20 -6.95 -5.63
N GLY A 103 1.11 -6.86 -5.92
CA GLY A 103 1.89 -5.63 -5.75
C GLY A 103 1.96 -5.14 -4.30
N LEU A 104 2.04 -6.07 -3.33
CA LEU A 104 2.00 -5.77 -1.89
C LEU A 104 3.38 -5.71 -1.24
N GLU A 105 4.47 -5.65 -2.01
CA GLU A 105 5.84 -5.67 -1.49
C GLU A 105 6.08 -4.55 -0.48
N ASP A 106 5.65 -3.34 -0.81
CA ASP A 106 5.82 -2.16 0.06
C ASP A 106 5.00 -2.27 1.34
N VAL A 107 3.84 -2.94 1.30
CA VAL A 107 2.95 -3.16 2.46
C VAL A 107 3.64 -3.99 3.55
N PHE A 108 4.48 -4.93 3.13
CA PHE A 108 5.20 -5.83 4.04
C PHE A 108 6.65 -5.43 4.27
N SER A 109 7.04 -4.22 3.85
CA SER A 109 8.38 -3.66 4.06
C SER A 109 8.48 -2.85 5.36
N GLY A 110 9.70 -2.74 5.91
CA GLY A 110 9.97 -2.01 7.15
C GLY A 110 9.39 -2.67 8.42
N ASP A 111 9.57 -2.01 9.57
CA ASP A 111 9.27 -2.60 10.87
C ASP A 111 7.79 -2.98 11.05
N ASP A 112 6.87 -2.14 10.60
CA ASP A 112 5.43 -2.41 10.70
C ASP A 112 4.97 -3.42 9.64
N GLY A 113 5.58 -3.41 8.45
CA GLY A 113 5.31 -4.39 7.41
C GLY A 113 5.76 -5.80 7.80
N GLU A 114 6.94 -5.94 8.42
CA GLU A 114 7.41 -7.24 8.92
C GLU A 114 6.53 -7.78 10.06
N LYS A 115 5.99 -6.91 10.93
CA LYS A 115 4.98 -7.31 11.93
C LYS A 115 3.69 -7.80 11.27
N GLU A 116 3.19 -7.09 10.26
CA GLU A 116 1.97 -7.48 9.56
C GLU A 116 2.16 -8.79 8.78
N LYS A 117 3.33 -8.99 8.17
CA LYS A 117 3.75 -10.24 7.51
C LYS A 117 3.75 -11.43 8.48
N CYS A 118 4.36 -11.27 9.65
CA CYS A 118 4.34 -12.28 10.70
C CYS A 118 2.89 -12.59 11.13
N LYS A 119 2.08 -11.56 11.35
CA LYS A 119 0.67 -11.70 11.71
C LYS A 119 -0.14 -12.43 10.64
N ARG A 120 0.10 -12.17 9.34
CA ARG A 120 -0.54 -12.90 8.23
C ARG A 120 -0.14 -14.36 8.19
N HIS A 121 1.15 -14.65 8.30
CA HIS A 121 1.62 -16.03 8.36
C HIS A 121 1.00 -16.78 9.53
N VAL A 122 0.98 -16.20 10.72
CA VAL A 122 0.40 -16.85 11.90
C VAL A 122 -1.12 -16.97 11.79
N SER A 123 -1.81 -16.00 11.17
CA SER A 123 -3.27 -16.05 11.04
C SER A 123 -3.76 -17.18 10.16
N CYS A 124 -3.01 -17.52 9.11
CA CYS A 124 -3.39 -18.51 8.10
C CYS A 124 -2.81 -19.91 8.33
N LEU A 125 -2.07 -20.12 9.43
CA LEU A 125 -1.58 -21.45 9.81
C LEU A 125 -2.74 -22.43 10.01
N ALA A 126 -2.57 -23.63 9.47
CA ALA A 126 -3.38 -24.80 9.75
C ALA A 126 -2.45 -25.98 10.11
N PRO A 127 -2.87 -26.91 10.97
CA PRO A 127 -4.10 -26.89 11.76
C PRO A 127 -4.11 -25.78 12.84
N PRO A 128 -5.30 -25.39 13.37
CA PRO A 128 -5.44 -24.28 14.33
C PRO A 128 -4.59 -24.40 15.61
N VAL A 129 -4.21 -25.62 16.01
CA VAL A 129 -3.33 -25.84 17.16
C VAL A 129 -1.95 -25.19 16.96
N LEU A 130 -1.38 -25.29 15.75
CA LEU A 130 -0.08 -24.67 15.42
C LEU A 130 -0.13 -23.16 15.55
N LYS A 131 -1.27 -22.54 15.25
CA LYS A 131 -1.46 -21.10 15.40
C LYS A 131 -1.36 -20.66 16.87
N ALA A 132 -1.83 -21.47 17.81
CA ALA A 132 -1.71 -21.16 19.24
C ALA A 132 -0.25 -21.29 19.72
N ASP A 133 0.43 -22.35 19.28
CA ASP A 133 1.82 -22.63 19.66
C ASP A 133 2.77 -21.56 19.12
N VAL A 134 2.66 -21.24 17.81
CA VAL A 134 3.51 -20.23 17.17
C VAL A 134 3.23 -18.83 17.74
N LYS A 135 1.98 -18.46 18.05
CA LYS A 135 1.68 -17.17 18.71
C LYS A 135 2.38 -17.01 20.05
N THR A 136 2.61 -18.11 20.76
CA THR A 136 3.29 -18.10 22.05
C THR A 136 4.81 -17.99 21.86
N ALA A 137 5.35 -18.61 20.80
CA ALA A 137 6.78 -18.60 20.50
C ALA A 137 7.30 -17.31 19.86
N VAL A 138 6.46 -16.57 19.13
CA VAL A 138 6.83 -15.34 18.40
C VAL A 138 6.46 -14.07 19.19
N ARG A 139 6.16 -14.21 20.49
CA ARG A 139 5.80 -13.11 21.39
C ARG A 139 7.01 -12.36 21.93
#